data_AF-T1GWB4-F1
#
_entry.id   AF-T1GWB4-F1
#
_cell.length_a   1.000
_cell.length_b   1.000
_cell.length_c   1.000
_cell.angle_alpha   90.00
_cell.angle_beta   90.00
_cell.angle_gamma   90.00
#
_symmetry.space_group_name_H-M   'P 1'
#
loop_
_entity.id
_entity.type
_entity.pdbx_description
1 polymer ?
#
loop_
_entity_poly.entity_id
_entity_poly.type
_entity_poly.pdbx_seq_one_letter_code
_entity_poly.pdbx_strand_id
1 'polypeptide(L)'
;MTPEDFQKNLRGLNGNNDFDPEMLLEIYNSIKNEEIIMPAEQTGLVKENFLWKVLLRRGLTTEGIYHHIPDATFDKEVFKVIWGPSLAALSFMNDKSTEIGYQRTLKDSKWRTFCKSRCCFPLSICYNYA
;
A
#
# COMPACT_ATOMS: atom_id res chain seq x y z
N MET A 1 -8.88 -16.97 -27.78
CA MET A 1 -8.86 -16.06 -28.94
C MET A 1 -7.74 -16.51 -29.86
N THR A 2 -8.04 -16.82 -31.12
CA THR A 2 -7.00 -17.15 -32.10
C THR A 2 -6.34 -15.86 -32.63
N PRO A 3 -5.15 -15.90 -33.25
CA PRO A 3 -4.55 -14.71 -33.84
C PRO A 3 -5.42 -14.10 -34.96
N GLU A 4 -6.19 -14.92 -35.69
CA GLU A 4 -7.12 -14.44 -36.73
C GLU A 4 -8.31 -13.68 -36.11
N ASP A 5 -8.81 -14.15 -34.97
CA ASP A 5 -9.85 -13.44 -34.22
C ASP A 5 -9.34 -12.06 -33.75
N PHE A 6 -8.08 -12.00 -33.28
CA PHE A 6 -7.45 -10.76 -32.86
C PHE A 6 -7.34 -9.75 -34.01
N GLN A 7 -6.90 -10.20 -35.18
CA GLN A 7 -6.85 -9.34 -36.38
C GLN A 7 -8.24 -8.87 -36.82
N LYS A 8 -9.24 -9.76 -36.78
CA LYS A 8 -10.62 -9.41 -37.15
C LYS A 8 -11.20 -8.33 -36.25
N ASN A 9 -10.89 -8.36 -34.95
CA ASN A 9 -11.34 -7.36 -33.99
C ASN A 9 -10.72 -5.98 -34.23
N LEU A 10 -9.56 -5.89 -34.89
CA LEU A 10 -8.82 -4.66 -35.10
C LEU A 10 -8.94 -4.06 -36.51
N ARG A 11 -9.79 -4.64 -37.38
CA ARG A 11 -10.02 -4.15 -38.74
C ARG A 11 -10.62 -2.74 -38.75
N GLY A 12 -10.10 -1.88 -39.62
CA GLY A 12 -10.57 -0.51 -39.82
C GLY A 12 -10.29 0.48 -38.68
N LEU A 13 -9.61 0.06 -37.61
CA LEU A 13 -9.33 0.92 -36.45
C LEU A 13 -8.11 1.83 -36.63
N ASN A 14 -7.35 1.67 -37.71
CA ASN A 14 -6.21 2.54 -38.04
C ASN A 14 -6.65 3.69 -38.97
N GLY A 15 -7.58 4.52 -38.52
CA GLY A 15 -8.09 5.65 -39.31
C GLY A 15 -8.76 5.21 -40.62
N ASN A 16 -9.64 4.20 -40.55
CA ASN A 16 -10.29 3.49 -41.67
C ASN A 16 -9.39 2.52 -42.47
N ASN A 17 -8.13 2.36 -42.09
CA ASN A 17 -7.26 1.32 -42.63
C ASN A 17 -7.05 0.19 -41.62
N ASP A 18 -6.46 -0.90 -42.11
CA ASP A 18 -6.03 -2.03 -41.29
C ASP A 18 -4.59 -1.83 -40.79
N PHE A 19 -4.26 -2.48 -39.67
CA PHE A 19 -2.88 -2.57 -39.19
C PHE A 19 -2.13 -3.67 -39.94
N ASP A 20 -0.80 -3.58 -39.94
CA ASP A 20 0.06 -4.60 -40.53
C ASP A 20 -0.14 -5.96 -39.84
N PRO A 21 -0.51 -7.03 -40.58
CA PRO A 21 -0.76 -8.35 -39.99
C PRO A 21 0.44 -8.96 -39.28
N GLU A 22 1.67 -8.66 -39.72
CA GLU A 22 2.89 -9.20 -39.07
C GLU A 22 3.12 -8.55 -37.69
N MET A 23 2.97 -7.23 -37.60
CA MET A 23 3.00 -6.49 -36.35
C MET A 23 1.92 -6.98 -35.36
N LEU A 24 0.69 -7.19 -35.82
CA LEU A 24 -0.39 -7.69 -34.97
C LEU A 24 -0.11 -9.10 -34.45
N LEU A 25 0.53 -9.93 -35.26
CA LEU A 25 0.91 -11.29 -34.87
C LEU A 25 2.02 -11.27 -33.80
N GLU A 26 3.02 -10.39 -33.95
CA GLU A 26 4.07 -10.19 -32.96
C GLU A 26 3.49 -9.74 -31.62
N ILE A 27 2.65 -8.70 -31.62
CA ILE A 27 1.98 -8.20 -30.41
C ILE A 27 1.12 -9.28 -29.76
N TYR A 28 0.35 -10.03 -30.55
CA TYR A 28 -0.46 -11.14 -30.04
C TYR A 28 0.41 -12.20 -29.35
N ASN A 29 1.52 -12.58 -29.97
CA ASN A 29 2.45 -13.56 -29.40
C ASN A 29 3.12 -13.03 -28.13
N SER A 30 3.53 -11.75 -28.10
CA SER A 30 4.07 -11.11 -26.91
C SER A 30 3.07 -11.13 -25.76
N ILE A 31 1.83 -10.67 -25.97
CA ILE A 31 0.78 -10.65 -24.92
C ILE A 31 0.41 -12.07 -24.47
N LYS A 32 0.42 -13.04 -25.38
CA LYS A 32 0.10 -14.44 -25.06
C LYS A 32 1.20 -15.12 -24.24
N ASN A 33 2.46 -14.79 -24.52
CA ASN A 33 3.62 -15.39 -23.84
C ASN A 33 3.98 -14.64 -22.55
N GLU A 34 3.79 -13.33 -22.54
CA GLU A 34 4.09 -12.43 -21.43
C GLU A 34 2.79 -11.79 -20.93
N GLU A 35 2.30 -12.27 -19.79
CA GLU A 35 1.12 -11.70 -19.16
C GLU A 35 1.40 -10.27 -18.67
N ILE A 36 0.49 -9.36 -19.01
CA ILE A 36 0.52 -7.98 -18.49
C ILE A 36 -0.02 -7.99 -17.07
N ILE A 37 0.88 -8.01 -16.09
CA ILE A 37 0.52 -8.02 -14.66
C ILE A 37 0.09 -6.62 -14.22
N MET A 38 -1.11 -6.51 -13.66
CA MET A 38 -1.58 -5.21 -13.15
C MET A 38 -0.76 -4.75 -11.94
N PRO A 39 -0.50 -3.44 -11.77
CA PRO A 39 0.29 -2.94 -10.64
C PRO A 39 -0.22 -3.35 -9.24
N ALA A 40 -1.53 -3.64 -9.12
CA ALA A 40 -2.15 -4.11 -7.87
C ALA A 40 -1.86 -5.60 -7.56
N GLU A 41 -1.53 -6.39 -8.58
CA GLU A 41 -1.27 -7.83 -8.51
C GLU A 41 0.21 -8.15 -8.30
N GLN A 42 1.09 -7.18 -8.56
CA GLN A 42 2.52 -7.27 -8.28
C GLN A 42 2.81 -7.35 -6.77
N THR A 43 4.04 -7.70 -6.39
CA THR A 43 4.46 -7.79 -4.98
C THR A 43 5.50 -6.71 -4.62
N GLY A 44 5.63 -6.44 -3.33
CA GLY A 44 6.61 -5.48 -2.81
C GLY A 44 6.31 -4.02 -3.16
N LEU A 45 7.38 -3.24 -3.34
CA LEU A 45 7.36 -1.78 -3.39
C LEU A 45 6.49 -1.21 -4.53
N VAL A 46 6.36 -1.93 -5.66
CA VAL A 46 5.56 -1.45 -6.80
C VAL A 46 4.08 -1.42 -6.43
N LYS A 47 3.57 -2.48 -5.81
CA LYS A 47 2.19 -2.55 -5.33
C LYS A 47 1.92 -1.51 -4.25
N GLU A 48 2.82 -1.35 -3.29
CA GLU A 48 2.69 -0.36 -2.22
C GLU A 48 2.59 1.07 -2.78
N ASN A 49 3.47 1.43 -3.72
CA ASN A 49 3.44 2.73 -4.39
C ASN A 49 2.17 2.94 -5.21
N PHE A 50 1.70 1.91 -5.90
CA PHE A 50 0.47 1.98 -6.66
C PHE A 50 -0.74 2.22 -5.73
N LEU A 51 -0.88 1.43 -4.67
CA LEU A 51 -1.95 1.56 -3.68
C LEU A 51 -1.92 2.93 -3.01
N TRP A 52 -0.72 3.44 -2.68
CA TRP A 52 -0.57 4.78 -2.13
C TRP A 52 -1.10 5.86 -3.08
N LYS A 53 -0.74 5.80 -4.37
CA LYS A 53 -1.27 6.75 -5.39
C LYS A 53 -2.78 6.64 -5.56
N VAL A 54 -3.35 5.44 -5.47
CA VAL A 54 -4.81 5.26 -5.50
C VAL A 54 -5.45 5.90 -4.28
N LEU A 55 -4.89 5.70 -3.09
CA LEU A 55 -5.38 6.29 -1.84
C LEU A 55 -5.32 7.81 -1.87
N LEU A 56 -4.24 8.41 -2.36
CA LEU A 56 -4.12 9.85 -2.52
C LEU A 56 -5.20 10.41 -3.46
N ARG A 57 -5.44 9.75 -4.60
CA ARG A 57 -6.50 10.16 -5.53
C ARG A 57 -7.89 10.05 -4.90
N ARG A 58 -8.14 8.99 -4.12
CA ARG A 58 -9.39 8.82 -3.38
C ARG A 58 -9.57 9.90 -2.30
N GLY A 59 -8.48 10.33 -1.66
CA GLY A 59 -8.52 11.45 -0.72
C GLY A 59 -8.90 12.79 -1.35
N LEU A 60 -8.77 12.96 -2.66
CA LEU A 60 -9.21 14.15 -3.39
C LEU A 60 -10.68 14.11 -3.79
N THR A 61 -11.35 12.95 -3.67
CA THR A 61 -12.78 12.84 -3.97
C THR A 61 -13.61 13.23 -2.75
N THR A 62 -14.93 13.26 -2.90
CA THR A 62 -15.87 13.53 -1.80
C THR A 62 -15.74 12.54 -0.64
N GLU A 63 -15.19 11.34 -0.88
CA GLU A 63 -14.91 10.35 0.15
C GLU A 63 -13.73 10.74 1.06
N GLY A 64 -12.89 11.68 0.65
CA GLY A 64 -11.79 12.22 1.44
C GLY A 64 -12.20 13.36 2.39
N ILE A 65 -13.49 13.74 2.41
CA ILE A 65 -14.00 14.80 3.28
C ILE A 65 -14.21 14.23 4.68
N TYR A 66 -13.42 14.73 5.65
CA TYR A 66 -13.59 14.38 7.05
C TYR A 66 -14.59 15.34 7.71
N HIS A 67 -15.61 14.77 8.35
CA HIS A 67 -16.53 15.53 9.18
C HIS A 67 -15.95 15.69 10.58
N HIS A 68 -15.81 16.94 11.02
CA HIS A 68 -15.43 17.23 12.39
C HIS A 68 -16.59 16.88 13.33
N ILE A 69 -16.34 15.97 14.26
CA ILE A 69 -17.29 15.60 15.32
C ILE A 69 -16.83 16.30 16.60
N PRO A 70 -17.65 17.16 17.23
CA PRO A 70 -17.23 17.95 18.38
C PRO A 70 -17.14 17.16 19.69
N ASP A 71 -17.68 15.94 19.72
CA ASP A 71 -17.71 15.10 20.92
C ASP A 71 -16.64 13.99 20.88
N ALA A 72 -16.08 13.69 22.05
CA ALA A 72 -15.03 12.68 22.24
C ALA A 72 -15.57 11.24 22.26
N THR A 73 -16.78 11.03 21.72
CA THR A 73 -17.49 9.74 21.80
C THR A 73 -16.70 8.60 21.15
N PHE A 74 -15.95 8.92 20.08
CA PHE A 74 -15.22 7.93 19.28
C PHE A 74 -13.75 7.79 19.67
N ASP A 75 -13.19 8.70 20.48
CA ASP A 75 -11.77 8.74 20.82
C ASP A 75 -11.28 7.42 21.41
N LYS A 76 -12.09 6.80 22.28
CA LYS A 76 -11.76 5.52 22.90
C LYS A 76 -11.67 4.38 21.89
N GLU A 77 -12.61 4.33 20.93
CA GLU A 77 -12.65 3.26 19.93
C GLU A 77 -11.56 3.47 18.87
N VAL A 78 -11.35 4.72 18.44
CA VAL A 78 -10.25 5.10 17.55
C VAL A 78 -8.89 4.79 18.19
N PHE A 79 -8.72 5.12 19.48
CA PHE A 79 -7.49 4.83 20.21
C PHE A 79 -7.20 3.33 20.25
N LYS A 80 -8.20 2.48 20.55
CA LYS A 80 -8.05 1.01 20.58
C LYS A 80 -7.54 0.43 19.25
N VAL A 81 -7.90 1.04 18.12
CA VAL A 81 -7.45 0.59 16.79
C VAL A 81 -6.02 1.08 16.49
N ILE A 82 -5.70 2.32 16.84
CA ILE A 82 -4.47 2.98 16.35
C ILE A 82 -3.25 2.75 17.28
N TRP A 83 -3.45 2.60 18.59
CA TRP A 83 -2.34 2.62 19.56
C TRP A 83 -1.27 1.54 19.32
N GLY A 84 -1.67 0.33 18.91
CA GLY A 84 -0.78 -0.80 18.70
C GLY A 84 0.20 -0.58 17.54
N PRO A 85 -0.30 -0.33 16.31
CA PRO A 85 0.55 0.00 15.16
C PRO A 85 1.42 1.25 15.39
N SER A 86 0.89 2.29 16.03
CA SER A 86 1.68 3.50 16.36
C SER A 86 2.82 3.19 17.31
N LEU A 87 2.57 2.41 18.36
CA LEU A 87 3.61 2.02 19.32
C LEU A 87 4.67 1.13 18.68
N ALA A 88 4.26 0.18 17.83
CA ALA A 88 5.17 -0.69 17.09
C ALA A 88 6.08 0.11 16.14
N ALA A 89 5.51 1.06 15.39
CA ALA A 89 6.27 1.94 14.50
C ALA A 89 7.27 2.81 15.27
N LEU A 90 6.85 3.40 16.40
CA LEU A 90 7.73 4.19 17.27
C LEU A 90 8.87 3.34 17.86
N SER A 91 8.58 2.12 18.30
CA SER A 91 9.59 1.19 18.80
C SER A 91 10.60 0.83 17.71
N PHE A 92 10.13 0.51 16.51
CA PHE A 92 11.00 0.18 15.38
C PHE A 92 11.90 1.37 14.99
N MET A 93 11.35 2.58 14.89
CA MET A 93 12.13 3.78 14.61
C MET A 93 13.18 4.04 15.69
N ASN A 94 12.81 3.85 16.97
CA ASN A 94 13.73 3.99 18.08
C ASN A 94 14.88 2.98 18.00
N ASP A 95 14.60 1.72 17.70
CA ASP A 95 15.61 0.66 17.57
C ASP A 95 16.54 0.89 16.36
N LYS A 96 16.04 1.51 15.30
CA LYS A 96 16.82 1.84 14.10
C LYS A 96 17.57 3.17 14.20
N SER A 97 17.23 4.04 15.15
CA SER A 97 17.90 5.32 15.34
C SER A 97 19.28 5.13 16.00
N THR A 98 20.33 5.19 15.19
CA THR A 98 21.74 5.03 15.61
C THR A 98 22.35 6.36 16.12
N GLU A 99 21.68 7.49 15.91
CA GLU A 99 22.17 8.79 16.31
C GLU A 99 22.03 9.02 17.82
N ILE A 100 23.17 9.28 18.47
CA ILE A 100 23.32 9.49 19.93
C ILE A 100 22.46 10.67 20.42
N GLY A 101 22.13 11.64 19.55
CA GLY A 101 21.29 12.80 19.86
C GLY A 101 19.83 12.45 20.17
N TYR A 102 19.17 11.68 19.31
CA TYR A 102 17.78 11.24 19.50
C TYR A 102 17.62 10.26 20.66
N GLN A 103 18.62 9.40 20.85
CA GLN A 103 18.64 8.46 21.98
C GLN A 103 18.70 9.16 23.34
N ARG A 104 19.28 10.37 23.43
CA ARG A 104 19.45 11.08 24.71
C ARG A 104 18.15 11.76 25.15
N THR A 105 17.43 12.40 24.23
CA THR A 105 16.13 13.05 24.50
C THR A 105 15.02 12.03 24.79
N LEU A 106 15.06 10.84 24.18
CA LEU A 106 14.08 9.77 24.43
C LEU A 106 14.38 8.96 25.70
N LYS A 107 15.61 8.97 26.22
CA LYS A 107 15.97 8.30 27.48
C LYS A 107 15.49 9.03 28.73
N ASP A 108 15.29 10.35 28.66
CA ASP A 108 14.81 11.17 29.79
C ASP A 108 13.30 11.06 30.03
N SER A 109 12.55 10.63 29.02
CA SER A 109 11.09 10.55 29.13
C SER A 109 10.66 9.18 29.65
N LYS A 110 9.65 9.17 30.53
CA LYS A 110 8.95 8.02 31.17
C LYS A 110 8.58 6.83 30.24
N TRP A 111 8.84 6.91 28.94
CA TRP A 111 8.64 5.90 27.91
C TRP A 111 9.21 4.54 28.24
N ARG A 112 10.45 4.48 28.77
CA ARG A 112 11.09 3.19 29.09
C ARG A 112 10.34 2.46 30.21
N THR A 113 9.76 3.19 31.16
CA THR A 113 8.91 2.66 32.23
C THR A 113 7.51 2.31 31.72
N PHE A 114 6.93 3.11 30.81
CA PHE A 114 5.63 2.83 30.19
C PHE A 114 5.64 1.52 29.37
N CYS A 115 6.64 1.31 28.52
CA CYS A 115 6.78 0.06 27.75
C CYS A 115 7.03 -1.15 28.67
N LYS A 116 7.92 -1.03 29.67
CA LYS A 116 8.24 -2.18 30.56
C LYS A 116 7.13 -2.52 31.56
N SER A 117 6.33 -1.56 32.02
CA SER A 117 5.34 -1.80 33.10
C SER A 117 3.93 -2.12 32.60
N ARG A 118 3.55 -1.69 31.39
CA ARG A 118 2.20 -1.93 30.83
C ARG A 118 2.16 -2.81 29.57
N CYS A 119 3.29 -3.03 28.89
CA CYS A 119 3.37 -3.89 27.71
C CYS A 119 4.05 -5.24 27.99
N CYS A 120 3.90 -5.80 29.19
CA CYS A 120 4.00 -7.26 29.35
C CYS A 120 2.71 -7.91 28.81
N PHE A 121 2.44 -7.74 27.52
CA PHE A 121 1.62 -8.71 26.80
C PHE A 121 2.59 -9.78 26.28
N PRO A 122 2.27 -11.08 26.45
CA PRO A 122 3.16 -12.15 26.01
C PRO A 122 3.50 -11.95 24.54
N LEU A 123 4.79 -12.08 24.22
CA LEU A 123 5.41 -12.02 22.88
C LEU A 123 4.73 -12.91 21.81
N SER A 124 3.73 -13.71 22.19
CA SER A 124 2.93 -14.60 21.36
C SER A 124 1.98 -13.89 20.38
N ILE A 125 1.65 -12.60 20.58
CA ILE A 125 0.71 -11.88 19.69
C ILE A 125 1.44 -11.16 18.53
N CYS A 126 2.74 -10.88 18.66
CA CYS A 126 3.51 -10.24 17.59
C CYS A 126 3.85 -11.17 16.41
N TYR A 127 3.66 -12.48 16.54
CA TYR A 127 4.00 -13.46 15.49
C TYR A 127 2.83 -13.88 14.61
N ASN A 128 1.61 -13.36 14.82
CA ASN A 128 0.44 -13.75 14.02
C ASN A 128 0.02 -12.72 12.95
N TYR A 129 0.80 -11.67 12.73
CA TYR A 129 0.64 -10.75 11.61
C TYR A 129 2.03 -10.44 11.03
N ALA A 130 2.63 -11.46 10.42
CA ALA A 130 3.72 -11.36 9.45
C ALA A 130 3.39 -12.31 8.30
#